data_AF-A0A2E6QS40-F1
#
_entry.id   AF-A0A2E6QS40-F1
#
_cell.length_a   1.000
_cell.length_b   1.000
_cell.length_c   1.000
_cell.angle_alpha   90.00
_cell.angle_beta   90.00
_cell.angle_gamma   90.00
#
_symmetry.space_group_name_H-M   'P 1'
#
loop_
_entity.id
_entity.type
_entity.pdbx_description
1 polymer ?
#
loop_
_entity_poly.entity_id
_entity_poly.type
_entity_poly.pdbx_seq_one_letter_code
_entity_poly.pdbx_strand_id
1 'polypeptide(L)'
;MNNVLTELHNKTKKIYNKINYLVKKIFVFRYTLLLVLFFIWMTFLDTNSFLIHMELNDEINALESQKQELEKKIYMDKNVVNNLKNIDSLEVYGRKKYNLKKIRETIYHIDIADSI
;
A
#
# COMPACT_ATOMS: atom_id res chain seq x y z
N MET A 1 63.62 -0.52 -50.91
CA MET A 1 62.62 -1.61 -50.75
C MET A 1 61.73 -1.44 -49.51
N ASN A 2 61.67 -0.24 -48.90
CA ASN A 2 61.12 -0.08 -47.53
C ASN A 2 59.75 0.63 -47.49
N ASN A 3 59.38 1.36 -48.54
CA ASN A 3 58.17 2.18 -48.56
C ASN A 3 56.88 1.38 -48.83
N VAL A 4 56.99 0.27 -49.58
CA VAL A 4 55.85 -0.62 -49.88
C VAL A 4 55.45 -1.43 -48.64
N LEU A 5 56.43 -1.86 -47.85
CA LEU A 5 56.20 -2.61 -46.62
C LEU A 5 55.55 -1.73 -45.53
N THR A 6 55.93 -0.45 -45.44
CA THR A 6 55.32 0.51 -44.51
C THR A 6 53.89 0.87 -44.91
N GLU A 7 53.59 1.02 -46.21
CA GLU A 7 52.21 1.21 -46.70
C GLU A 7 51.32 0.01 -46.40
N LEU A 8 51.82 -1.20 -46.65
CA LEU A 8 51.10 -2.44 -46.31
C LEU A 8 50.82 -2.54 -44.81
N HIS A 9 51.81 -2.24 -43.97
CA HIS A 9 51.65 -2.24 -42.52
C HIS A 9 50.61 -1.21 -42.04
N ASN A 10 50.59 -0.01 -42.62
CA ASN A 10 49.58 0.99 -42.28
C ASN A 10 48.18 0.58 -42.74
N LYS A 11 48.06 -0.06 -43.91
CA LYS A 11 46.78 -0.56 -44.42
C LYS A 11 46.21 -1.67 -43.52
N THR A 12 47.04 -2.62 -43.08
CA THR A 12 46.62 -3.68 -42.16
C THR A 12 46.26 -3.14 -40.79
N LYS A 13 47.04 -2.20 -40.25
CA LYS A 13 46.73 -1.50 -39.00
C LYS A 13 45.39 -0.75 -39.07
N LYS A 14 45.10 -0.08 -40.18
CA LYS A 14 43.81 0.61 -40.42
C LYS A 14 42.63 -0.37 -40.43
N ILE A 15 42.79 -1.52 -41.06
CA ILE A 15 41.76 -2.58 -41.09
C ILE A 15 41.54 -3.17 -39.70
N TYR A 16 42.62 -3.52 -39.00
CA TYR A 16 42.55 -4.05 -37.64
C TYR A 16 41.83 -3.09 -36.68
N ASN A 17 42.19 -1.79 -36.72
CA ASN A 17 41.55 -0.78 -35.89
C ASN A 17 40.04 -0.64 -36.21
N LYS A 18 39.66 -0.72 -37.49
CA LYS A 18 38.26 -0.67 -37.91
C LYS A 18 37.45 -1.88 -37.43
N ILE A 19 38.02 -3.08 -37.50
CA ILE A 19 37.40 -4.32 -37.01
C ILE A 19 37.26 -4.26 -35.49
N ASN A 20 38.32 -3.89 -34.76
CA ASN A 20 38.30 -3.81 -33.30
C ASN A 20 37.29 -2.76 -32.79
N TYR A 21 37.17 -1.63 -33.48
CA TYR A 21 36.13 -0.63 -33.20
C TYR A 21 34.71 -1.19 -33.35
N LEU A 22 34.44 -1.93 -34.44
CA LEU A 22 33.15 -2.58 -34.68
C LEU A 22 32.83 -3.64 -33.63
N VAL A 23 33.79 -4.51 -33.31
CA VAL A 23 33.62 -5.56 -32.28
C VAL A 23 33.35 -4.94 -30.91
N LYS A 24 34.13 -3.94 -30.49
CA LYS A 24 33.88 -3.22 -29.23
C LYS A 24 32.51 -2.57 -29.21
N LYS A 25 32.07 -1.96 -30.32
CA LYS A 25 30.75 -1.33 -30.43
C LYS A 25 29.61 -2.34 -30.24
N ILE A 26 29.69 -3.51 -30.88
CA ILE A 26 28.70 -4.60 -30.70
C ILE A 26 28.70 -5.11 -29.25
N PHE A 27 29.89 -5.30 -28.67
CA PHE A 27 30.01 -5.81 -27.32
C PHE A 27 29.35 -4.83 -26.34
N VAL A 28 29.78 -3.57 -26.34
CA VAL A 28 29.20 -2.52 -25.49
C VAL A 28 27.68 -2.44 -25.65
N PHE A 29 27.17 -2.45 -26.89
CA PHE A 29 25.73 -2.43 -27.13
C PHE A 29 24.98 -3.61 -26.48
N ARG A 30 25.51 -4.84 -26.59
CA ARG A 30 24.91 -6.03 -25.98
C ARG A 30 24.91 -5.95 -24.44
N TYR A 31 26.01 -5.54 -23.82
CA TYR A 31 26.07 -5.40 -22.36
C TYR A 31 25.19 -4.26 -21.85
N THR A 32 25.13 -3.14 -22.59
CA THR A 32 24.21 -2.04 -22.27
C THR A 32 22.76 -2.49 -22.36
N LEU A 33 22.38 -3.26 -23.39
CA LEU A 33 21.02 -3.77 -23.52
C LEU A 33 20.64 -4.71 -22.37
N LEU A 34 21.53 -5.64 -22.00
CA LEU A 34 21.33 -6.54 -20.86
C LEU A 34 21.19 -5.76 -19.55
N LEU A 35 22.01 -4.74 -19.34
CA LEU A 35 21.98 -3.88 -18.16
C LEU A 35 20.68 -3.08 -18.08
N VAL A 36 20.24 -2.48 -19.20
CA VAL A 36 18.96 -1.76 -19.26
C VAL A 36 17.79 -2.70 -18.99
N LEU A 37 17.79 -3.89 -19.59
CA LEU A 37 16.77 -4.91 -19.34
C LEU A 37 16.77 -5.34 -17.86
N PHE A 38 17.94 -5.49 -17.26
CA PHE A 38 18.10 -5.79 -15.84
C PHE A 38 17.53 -4.68 -14.96
N PHE A 39 17.79 -3.40 -15.25
CA PHE A 39 17.20 -2.29 -14.49
C PHE A 39 15.69 -2.19 -14.67
N ILE A 40 15.18 -2.40 -15.89
CA ILE A 40 13.73 -2.45 -16.14
C ILE A 40 13.11 -3.59 -15.34
N TRP A 41 13.73 -4.77 -15.33
CA TRP A 41 13.27 -5.91 -14.55
C TRP A 41 13.30 -5.63 -13.03
N MET A 42 14.39 -5.08 -12.51
CA MET A 42 14.53 -4.69 -11.10
C MET A 42 13.54 -3.61 -10.63
N THR A 43 13.08 -2.74 -11.54
CA THR A 43 12.17 -1.63 -11.20
C THR A 43 10.69 -1.98 -11.36
N PHE A 44 10.34 -2.80 -12.37
CA PHE A 44 8.95 -3.15 -12.68
C PHE A 44 8.54 -4.56 -12.21
N LEU A 45 9.41 -5.56 -12.37
CA LEU A 45 9.07 -6.96 -12.07
C LEU A 45 9.53 -7.40 -10.69
N ASP A 46 10.58 -6.80 -10.15
CA ASP A 46 11.11 -7.16 -8.84
C ASP A 46 10.27 -6.53 -7.72
N THR A 47 10.21 -7.19 -6.55
CA THR A 47 9.27 -6.92 -5.44
C THR A 47 9.38 -5.52 -4.81
N ASN A 48 10.36 -4.72 -5.23
CA ASN A 48 10.45 -3.28 -4.91
C ASN A 48 9.61 -2.42 -5.86
N SER A 49 8.51 -2.98 -6.38
CA SER A 49 7.64 -2.25 -7.29
C SER A 49 7.01 -1.06 -6.55
N PHE A 50 6.98 0.08 -7.21
CA PHE A 50 6.30 1.28 -6.73
C PHE A 50 4.82 1.02 -6.37
N LEU A 51 4.19 0.03 -7.02
CA LEU A 51 2.83 -0.43 -6.73
C LEU A 51 2.68 -0.99 -5.31
N ILE A 52 3.64 -1.78 -4.85
CA ILE A 52 3.59 -2.37 -3.50
C ILE A 52 3.70 -1.28 -2.43
N HIS A 53 4.51 -0.24 -2.67
CA HIS A 53 4.59 0.89 -1.76
C HIS A 53 3.30 1.72 -1.71
N MET A 54 2.59 1.84 -2.83
CA MET A 54 1.26 2.46 -2.84
C MET A 54 0.25 1.64 -2.05
N GLU A 55 0.21 0.32 -2.29
CA GLU A 55 -0.68 -0.59 -1.57
C GLU A 55 -0.41 -0.58 -0.06
N LEU A 56 0.87 -0.61 0.35
CA LEU A 56 1.24 -0.50 1.77
C LEU A 56 0.81 0.84 2.38
N ASN A 57 0.92 1.95 1.65
CA ASN A 57 0.47 3.26 2.15
C ASN A 57 -1.04 3.31 2.32
N ASP A 58 -1.79 2.72 1.39
CA ASP A 58 -3.24 2.61 1.50
C ASP A 58 -3.65 1.73 2.69
N GLU A 59 -2.94 0.63 2.92
CA GLU A 59 -3.13 -0.22 4.09
C GLU A 59 -2.82 0.52 5.40
N ILE A 60 -1.73 1.29 5.45
CA ILE A 60 -1.38 2.15 6.59
C ILE A 60 -2.51 3.15 6.87
N ASN A 61 -3.00 3.85 5.84
CA ASN A 61 -4.08 4.81 5.99
C ASN A 61 -5.38 4.15 6.49
N ALA A 62 -5.70 2.96 5.96
CA ALA A 62 -6.85 2.19 6.40
C ALA A 62 -6.74 1.76 7.87
N LEU A 63 -5.56 1.29 8.29
CA LEU A 63 -5.28 0.92 9.69
C LEU A 63 -5.35 2.12 10.63
N GLU A 64 -4.83 3.27 10.21
CA GLU A 64 -4.88 4.50 11.00
C GLU A 64 -6.31 5.01 11.17
N SER A 65 -7.12 4.99 10.10
CA SER A 65 -8.54 5.31 10.18
C SER A 65 -9.30 4.37 11.12
N GLN A 66 -9.06 3.06 11.03
CA GLN A 66 -9.67 2.08 11.94
C GLN A 66 -9.27 2.32 13.40
N LYS A 67 -8.00 2.63 13.64
CA LYS A 67 -7.50 2.98 14.98
C LYS A 67 -8.23 4.21 15.53
N GLN A 68 -8.37 5.28 14.74
CA GLN A 68 -9.07 6.50 15.17
C GLN A 68 -10.54 6.23 15.51
N GLU A 69 -11.24 5.43 14.70
CA GLU A 69 -12.63 5.04 15.00
C GLU A 69 -12.75 4.22 16.30
N LEU A 70 -11.84 3.29 16.51
CA LEU A 70 -11.78 2.48 17.73
C LEU A 70 -11.50 3.35 18.96
N GLU A 71 -10.53 4.26 18.88
CA GLU A 71 -10.23 5.21 19.97
C GLU A 71 -11.43 6.09 20.31
N LYS A 72 -12.14 6.61 19.29
CA LYS A 72 -13.38 7.36 19.48
C LYS A 72 -14.46 6.51 20.15
N LYS A 73 -14.63 5.25 19.74
CA LYS A 73 -15.59 4.33 20.34
C LYS A 73 -15.25 4.06 21.81
N ILE A 74 -13.99 3.81 22.12
CA ILE A 74 -13.50 3.62 23.50
C ILE A 74 -13.81 4.86 24.35
N TYR A 75 -13.60 6.07 23.83
CA TYR A 75 -13.92 7.29 24.55
C TYR A 75 -15.42 7.41 24.85
N MET A 76 -16.27 7.13 23.84
CA MET A 76 -17.73 7.15 24.02
C MET A 76 -18.19 6.07 25.00
N ASP A 77 -17.67 4.86 24.90
CA ASP A 77 -18.00 3.75 25.78
C ASP A 77 -17.58 4.03 27.22
N LYS A 78 -16.43 4.68 27.45
CA LYS A 78 -16.03 5.14 28.78
C LYS A 78 -17.03 6.13 29.37
N ASN A 79 -17.54 7.06 28.58
CA ASN A 79 -18.58 7.99 29.02
C ASN A 79 -19.88 7.27 29.34
N VAL A 80 -20.30 6.32 28.51
CA VAL A 80 -21.47 5.47 28.76
C VAL A 80 -21.29 4.70 30.08
N VAL A 81 -20.17 4.01 30.26
CA VAL A 81 -19.86 3.25 31.48
C VAL A 81 -19.88 4.16 32.71
N ASN A 82 -19.33 5.37 32.62
CA ASN A 82 -19.39 6.33 33.72
C ASN A 82 -20.82 6.76 34.05
N ASN A 83 -21.67 6.98 33.04
CA ASN A 83 -23.09 7.29 33.25
C ASN A 83 -23.85 6.09 33.86
N LEU A 84 -23.50 4.87 33.48
CA LEU A 84 -24.09 3.63 34.02
C LEU A 84 -23.68 3.33 35.48
N LYS A 85 -22.72 4.06 36.05
CA LYS A 85 -22.42 3.95 37.50
C LYS A 85 -23.58 4.45 38.37
N ASN A 86 -24.44 5.32 37.82
CA ASN A 86 -25.66 5.74 38.50
C ASN A 86 -26.77 4.68 38.29
N ILE A 87 -27.41 4.25 39.38
CA ILE A 87 -28.50 3.27 39.39
C ILE A 87 -29.68 3.67 38.50
N ASP A 88 -30.04 4.96 38.47
CA ASP A 88 -31.17 5.43 37.66
C ASP A 88 -30.85 5.34 36.17
N SER A 89 -29.62 5.72 35.80
CA SER A 89 -29.14 5.65 34.42
C SER A 89 -28.97 4.20 33.96
N LEU A 90 -28.53 3.31 34.86
CA LEU A 90 -28.43 1.87 34.60
C LEU A 90 -29.80 1.22 34.37
N GLU A 91 -30.80 1.55 35.18
CA GLU A 91 -32.18 1.05 35.01
C GLU A 91 -32.76 1.51 33.68
N VAL A 92 -32.63 2.80 33.33
CA VAL A 92 -33.10 3.34 32.05
C VAL A 92 -32.39 2.66 30.87
N TYR A 93 -31.09 2.43 30.97
CA TYR A 93 -30.32 1.75 29.92
C TYR A 93 -30.77 0.29 29.75
N GLY A 94 -30.94 -0.46 30.84
CA GLY A 94 -31.44 -1.83 30.82
C GLY A 94 -32.84 -1.94 30.20
N ARG A 95 -33.73 -1.01 30.54
CA ARG A 95 -35.09 -0.92 29.97
C ARG A 95 -35.06 -0.60 28.47
N LYS A 96 -34.27 0.38 28.02
CA LYS A 96 -34.23 0.79 26.61
C LYS A 96 -33.47 -0.19 25.71
N LYS A 97 -32.35 -0.72 26.17
CA LYS A 97 -31.45 -1.53 25.34
C LYS A 97 -31.83 -3.01 25.32
N TYR A 98 -32.32 -3.53 26.44
CA TYR A 98 -32.55 -4.96 26.65
C TYR A 98 -34.00 -5.27 27.07
N ASN A 99 -34.90 -4.28 27.09
CA ASN A 99 -36.30 -4.43 27.48
C ASN A 99 -36.46 -5.11 28.86
N LEU A 100 -35.52 -4.85 29.79
CA LEU A 100 -35.57 -5.40 31.14
C LEU A 100 -36.78 -4.84 31.91
N LYS A 101 -37.41 -5.69 32.72
CA LYS A 101 -38.55 -5.34 33.58
C LYS A 101 -38.33 -5.85 35.01
N LYS A 102 -38.92 -5.18 36.00
CA LYS A 102 -38.89 -5.68 37.39
C LYS A 102 -39.85 -6.87 37.56
N ILE A 103 -39.55 -7.72 38.53
CA ILE A 103 -40.42 -8.85 38.89
C ILE A 103 -41.70 -8.24 39.48
N ARG A 104 -42.86 -8.62 38.91
CA ARG A 104 -44.20 -8.05 39.19
C ARG A 104 -44.48 -6.67 38.57
N GLU A 105 -43.74 -6.28 37.55
CA GLU A 105 -44.06 -5.10 36.73
C GLU A 105 -44.83 -5.50 35.45
N THR A 106 -45.92 -4.77 35.17
CA THR A 106 -46.69 -4.88 33.93
C THR A 106 -46.41 -3.66 33.05
N ILE A 107 -45.87 -3.88 31.85
CA ILE A 107 -45.53 -2.83 30.88
C ILE A 107 -46.71 -2.67 29.90
N TYR A 108 -47.18 -1.44 29.71
CA TYR A 108 -48.20 -1.10 28.72
C TYR A 108 -47.53 -0.43 27.52
N HIS A 109 -47.78 -0.94 26.32
CA HIS A 109 -47.44 -0.26 25.07
C HIS A 109 -48.69 0.50 24.63
N ILE A 110 -48.63 1.83 24.64
CA ILE A 110 -49.76 2.68 24.26
C ILE A 110 -49.43 3.24 22.88
N ASP A 111 -50.05 2.67 21.86
CA ASP A 111 -50.04 3.23 20.53
C ASP A 111 -51.20 4.21 20.41
N ILE A 112 -50.88 5.47 20.15
CA ILE A 112 -51.88 6.47 19.81
C ILE A 112 -52.28 6.15 18.38
N ALA A 113 -53.43 5.49 18.20
CA ALA A 113 -54.01 5.33 16.88
C ALA A 113 -54.21 6.73 16.30
N ASP A 114 -53.59 7.00 15.15
CA ASP A 114 -53.73 8.26 14.43
C ASP A 114 -55.23 8.57 14.33
N SER A 115 -55.65 9.63 15.03
CA SER A 115 -57.00 10.15 14.91
C SER A 115 -57.09 10.77 13.52
N ILE A 116 -57.82 10.09 12.63
CA ILE A 116 -58.22 10.58 11.31
C ILE A 116 -59.07 11.83 11.48
#